data_AF-A0A4Q2SE89-F1
#
_entry.id   AF-A0A4Q2SE89-F1
#
_cell.length_a   1.000
_cell.length_b   1.000
_cell.length_c   1.000
_cell.angle_alpha   90.00
_cell.angle_beta   90.00
_cell.angle_gamma   90.00
#
_symmetry.space_group_name_H-M   'P 1'
#
loop_
_entity.id
_entity.type
_entity.pdbx_description
1 polymer ?
#
loop_
_entity_poly.entity_id
_entity_poly.type
_entity_poly.pdbx_seq_one_letter_code
_entity_poly.pdbx_strand_id
1 'polypeptide(L)'
;MGRPRLGRPGRRAARSRRRRCRPGPDAYVRVTPQARPVPRRRAPHWWGPVAAALVALALLLLGASPAAAHAELVETDPAEGAVVERAPETLTLTFNEPVRLTSQEIAVYDAGGDPVASTARANGVEVTVGLTDAAGLDDGTYVVSWNVLSGDGHPISGALTFSVGAPSASVTAAPEPQSSSSVVTVVRDVVTVVTYVGLLLAAGLALFLALVLPRAWAGVETRLLLRRLLRYAAGAAAAGIVLQVPVAAVYGQGLELTDIASASDPGLVGNELLSAALVLVGLAVATLAASADPPDRHQGRLLAGGAALALAGPSLVGHTRAFAPSPLLVAADVLHLLAGATWLGGLVGLVLSLRALAGREVVAASTLARFSSLAGGLLLAVAATGTFLAWRIVGSWSGLVETRYGWLLLGKVAIALVVAGIGGWNRWRTLPAVAAAAGFGDRERAAAAVTRTVRVEAVLLVVLLGVTGVLVNQSPRPAPVTPTPGATGVGAATAGDLRVLAVMDPRRTGSNTLLVQVQDASGEPYDPPVHPVVELRTDGLDIGTVTVTPIAAGTYRGDVVVPRAGVWEVQVGLPLSRFENPVTTVRLAVRP
;
A
#
# COMPACT_ATOMS: atom_id res chain seq x y z
N MET A 1 99.40 -27.03 -25.20
CA MET A 1 99.64 -28.29 -24.45
C MET A 1 100.27 -27.96 -23.11
N GLY A 2 99.85 -28.63 -22.03
CA GLY A 2 100.64 -28.78 -20.80
C GLY A 2 100.39 -27.81 -19.63
N ARG A 3 99.43 -28.16 -18.76
CA ARG A 3 99.49 -27.87 -17.29
C ARG A 3 100.65 -28.69 -16.68
N PRO A 4 101.26 -28.40 -15.49
CA PRO A 4 100.52 -28.35 -14.19
C PRO A 4 101.15 -27.67 -12.93
N ARG A 5 100.33 -27.59 -11.84
CA ARG A 5 100.60 -27.70 -10.37
C ARG A 5 101.60 -26.72 -9.70
N LEU A 6 101.58 -26.40 -8.40
CA LEU A 6 100.67 -26.36 -7.22
C LEU A 6 101.53 -25.62 -6.16
N GLY A 7 100.94 -24.78 -5.30
CA GLY A 7 101.68 -24.24 -4.14
C GLY A 7 100.98 -23.12 -3.38
N ARG A 8 100.40 -23.45 -2.22
CA ARG A 8 100.11 -22.56 -1.07
C ARG A 8 100.93 -23.11 0.12
N PRO A 9 101.11 -22.44 1.30
CA PRO A 9 100.41 -21.26 1.85
C PRO A 9 101.30 -20.22 2.59
N GLY A 10 100.74 -19.10 3.09
CA GLY A 10 101.45 -18.25 4.07
C GLY A 10 100.84 -16.88 4.42
N ARG A 11 100.08 -16.82 5.53
CA ARG A 11 99.84 -15.73 6.51
C ARG A 11 100.10 -14.25 6.16
N ARG A 12 99.12 -13.38 6.47
CA ARG A 12 99.25 -12.02 7.10
C ARG A 12 97.83 -11.50 7.43
N ALA A 13 97.41 -11.50 8.69
CA ALA A 13 97.61 -10.47 9.71
C ALA A 13 96.86 -9.15 9.43
N ALA A 14 95.84 -8.90 10.25
CA ALA A 14 94.96 -7.75 10.26
C ALA A 14 95.68 -6.43 10.58
N ARG A 15 95.25 -5.33 9.94
CA ARG A 15 95.43 -3.96 10.46
C ARG A 15 94.15 -3.16 10.25
N SER A 16 93.57 -2.77 11.37
CA SER A 16 92.47 -1.82 11.51
C SER A 16 92.95 -0.40 11.21
N ARG A 17 92.15 0.37 10.46
CA ARG A 17 92.22 1.84 10.44
C ARG A 17 90.85 2.41 10.84
N ARG A 18 90.78 2.84 12.09
CA ARG A 18 89.69 3.66 12.65
C ARG A 18 89.69 5.02 11.96
N ARG A 19 88.61 5.38 11.27
CA ARG A 19 88.31 6.78 10.91
C ARG A 19 87.61 7.44 12.09
N ARG A 20 88.21 8.49 12.62
CA ARG A 20 87.62 9.39 13.61
C ARG A 20 86.67 10.35 12.88
N CYS A 21 85.38 10.31 13.21
CA CYS A 21 84.47 11.44 12.97
C CYS A 21 84.31 12.21 14.28
N ARG A 22 84.55 13.52 14.24
CA ARG A 22 84.30 14.45 15.36
C ARG A 22 82.79 14.75 15.45
N PRO A 23 82.20 14.87 16.65
CA PRO A 23 80.83 15.39 16.81
C PRO A 23 80.84 16.92 16.80
N GLY A 24 79.99 17.52 15.96
CA GLY A 24 79.65 18.95 16.01
C GLY A 24 78.45 19.18 16.94
N PRO A 25 78.28 20.39 17.50
CA PRO A 25 77.32 20.65 18.56
C PRO A 25 75.89 20.84 18.03
N ASP A 26 74.94 20.27 18.76
CA ASP A 26 73.56 20.69 18.97
C ASP A 26 72.84 21.40 17.81
N ALA A 27 72.20 20.59 16.97
CA ALA A 27 71.00 20.99 16.25
C ALA A 27 69.84 20.11 16.71
N TYR A 28 69.18 20.50 17.82
CA TYR A 28 67.82 20.07 18.09
C TYR A 28 66.94 20.58 16.94
N VAL A 29 66.78 19.76 15.90
CA VAL A 29 65.74 19.96 14.90
C VAL A 29 64.42 19.68 15.61
N ARG A 30 63.84 20.75 16.16
CA ARG A 30 62.46 20.77 16.63
C ARG A 30 61.60 20.58 15.37
N VAL A 31 61.27 19.33 15.04
CA VAL A 31 60.25 19.01 14.04
C VAL A 31 58.92 19.44 14.64
N THR A 32 58.60 20.73 14.50
CA THR A 32 57.23 21.19 14.63
C THR A 32 56.44 20.47 13.53
N PRO A 33 55.40 19.69 13.85
CA PRO A 33 54.48 19.21 12.83
C PRO A 33 53.78 20.45 12.29
N GLN A 34 54.24 20.97 11.14
CA GLN A 34 53.45 21.91 10.37
C GLN A 34 52.21 21.14 9.92
N ALA A 35 51.15 21.26 10.71
CA ALA A 35 49.81 20.90 10.32
C ALA A 35 49.50 21.71 9.06
N ARG A 36 49.66 21.09 7.88
CA ARG A 36 49.12 21.63 6.65
C ARG A 36 47.62 21.86 6.92
N PRO A 37 47.09 23.07 6.73
CA PRO A 37 45.67 23.29 6.92
C PRO A 37 44.94 22.34 5.97
N VAL A 38 44.25 21.35 6.53
CA VAL A 38 43.35 20.49 5.77
C VAL A 38 42.37 21.46 5.08
N PRO A 39 42.27 21.47 3.74
CA PRO A 39 41.35 22.37 3.07
C PRO A 39 39.97 22.12 3.65
N ARG A 40 39.40 23.13 4.30
CA ARG A 40 38.00 23.14 4.73
C ARG A 40 37.17 22.97 3.46
N ARG A 41 36.86 21.73 3.10
CA ARG A 41 35.87 21.44 2.05
C ARG A 41 34.60 22.14 2.51
N ARG A 42 34.23 23.23 1.82
CA ARG A 42 32.94 23.91 2.06
C ARG A 42 31.88 22.81 2.00
N ALA A 43 31.10 22.66 3.07
CA ALA A 43 30.00 21.72 3.07
C ALA A 43 29.15 22.03 1.82
N PRO A 44 28.90 21.06 0.93
CA PRO A 44 28.09 21.33 -0.26
C PRO A 44 26.76 21.90 0.22
N HIS A 45 26.35 23.06 -0.31
CA HIS A 45 25.09 23.71 0.04
C HIS A 45 23.94 22.90 -0.56
N TRP A 46 23.58 21.78 0.07
CA TRP A 46 22.57 20.83 -0.40
C TRP A 46 21.14 21.39 -0.37
N TRP A 47 20.94 22.60 0.18
CA TRP A 47 19.63 23.23 0.33
C TRP A 47 19.04 23.72 -1.00
N GLY A 48 19.88 24.20 -1.93
CA GLY A 48 19.44 24.67 -3.26
C GLY A 48 18.73 23.60 -4.09
N PRO A 49 19.34 22.42 -4.32
CA PRO A 49 18.69 21.34 -5.07
C PRO A 49 17.52 20.71 -4.30
N VAL A 50 17.54 20.69 -2.96
CA VAL A 50 16.41 20.21 -2.14
C VAL A 50 15.21 21.14 -2.26
N ALA A 51 15.39 22.45 -2.19
CA ALA A 51 14.32 23.43 -2.36
C ALA A 51 13.73 23.36 -3.79
N ALA A 52 14.57 23.25 -4.81
CA ALA A 52 14.11 23.10 -6.20
C ALA A 52 13.32 21.79 -6.41
N ALA A 53 13.76 20.68 -5.80
CA ALA A 53 13.03 19.42 -5.84
C ALA A 53 11.69 19.48 -5.09
N LEU A 54 11.62 20.17 -3.95
CA LEU A 54 10.39 20.39 -3.20
C LEU A 54 9.39 21.28 -3.95
N VAL A 55 9.87 22.32 -4.65
CA VAL A 55 9.02 23.19 -5.49
C VAL A 55 8.54 22.43 -6.73
N ALA A 56 9.41 21.67 -7.39
CA ALA A 56 9.01 20.83 -8.52
C ALA A 56 7.99 19.74 -8.10
N LEU A 57 8.18 19.13 -6.92
CA LEU A 57 7.21 18.22 -6.33
C LEU A 57 5.89 18.95 -6.02
N ALA A 58 5.93 20.13 -5.39
CA ALA A 58 4.74 20.93 -5.11
C ALA A 58 3.96 21.31 -6.38
N LEU A 59 4.65 21.62 -7.48
CA LEU A 59 4.04 21.92 -8.78
C LEU A 59 3.41 20.68 -9.44
N LEU A 60 4.02 19.49 -9.27
CA LEU A 60 3.45 18.21 -9.71
C LEU A 60 2.24 17.77 -8.88
N LEU A 61 2.17 18.19 -7.61
CA LEU A 61 1.07 17.87 -6.68
C LEU A 61 -0.19 18.72 -6.90
N LEU A 62 -0.14 19.80 -7.70
CA LEU A 62 -1.27 20.72 -7.91
C LEU A 62 -2.33 20.24 -8.92
N GLY A 63 -2.12 19.09 -9.59
CA GLY A 63 -2.95 18.67 -10.73
C GLY A 63 -3.58 17.27 -10.65
N ALA A 64 -3.59 16.60 -9.49
CA ALA A 64 -4.04 15.20 -9.44
C ALA A 64 -5.37 15.03 -8.71
N SER A 65 -6.43 14.73 -9.46
CA SER A 65 -7.71 14.25 -8.95
C SER A 65 -7.52 12.92 -8.21
N PRO A 66 -8.22 12.66 -7.09
CA PRO A 66 -8.15 11.37 -6.40
C PRO A 66 -8.52 10.26 -7.39
N ALA A 67 -7.65 9.26 -7.55
CA ALA A 67 -7.98 8.05 -8.32
C ALA A 67 -8.48 6.98 -7.35
N ALA A 68 -9.22 6.00 -7.86
CA ALA A 68 -9.73 4.88 -7.06
C ALA A 68 -8.73 3.73 -7.02
N ALA A 69 -8.77 2.96 -5.93
CA ALA A 69 -7.91 1.79 -5.67
C ALA A 69 -8.69 0.46 -5.72
N HIS A 70 -10.01 0.57 -5.77
CA HIS A 70 -10.96 -0.52 -5.69
C HIS A 70 -12.06 -0.26 -6.70
N ALA A 71 -12.41 -1.33 -7.41
CA ALA A 71 -13.46 -1.32 -8.40
C ALA A 71 -14.80 -1.12 -7.71
N GLU A 72 -15.27 0.11 -7.76
CA GLU A 72 -16.63 0.44 -7.39
C GLU A 72 -17.47 0.37 -8.66
N LEU A 73 -18.62 -0.28 -8.54
CA LEU A 73 -19.64 -0.23 -9.58
C LEU A 73 -20.13 1.22 -9.65
N VAL A 74 -19.95 1.86 -10.81
CA VAL A 74 -20.32 3.26 -11.03
C VAL A 74 -21.56 3.42 -11.89
N GLU A 75 -21.84 2.45 -12.74
CA GLU A 75 -22.97 2.50 -13.68
C GLU A 75 -23.41 1.08 -14.04
N THR A 76 -24.72 0.92 -14.27
CA THR A 76 -25.32 -0.34 -14.70
C THR A 76 -26.39 -0.07 -15.74
N ASP A 77 -26.50 -0.98 -16.71
CA ASP A 77 -27.59 -1.01 -17.67
C ASP A 77 -28.17 -2.43 -17.73
N PRO A 78 -29.43 -2.65 -17.31
CA PRO A 78 -30.35 -1.69 -16.70
C PRO A 78 -29.83 -1.09 -15.38
N ALA A 79 -30.30 0.11 -15.06
CA ALA A 79 -30.02 0.76 -13.78
C ALA A 79 -30.59 -0.05 -12.60
N GLU A 80 -29.98 0.08 -11.41
CA GLU A 80 -30.54 -0.50 -10.17
C GLU A 80 -32.01 -0.11 -9.98
N GLY A 81 -32.87 -1.12 -9.80
CA GLY A 81 -34.31 -0.98 -9.62
C GLY A 81 -35.08 -0.59 -10.90
N ALA A 82 -34.44 -0.59 -12.07
CA ALA A 82 -35.11 -0.27 -13.33
C ALA A 82 -36.21 -1.28 -13.66
N VAL A 83 -37.30 -0.79 -14.26
CA VAL A 83 -38.37 -1.63 -14.83
C VAL A 83 -38.31 -1.47 -16.35
N VAL A 84 -37.97 -2.55 -17.05
CA VAL A 84 -37.85 -2.58 -18.51
C VAL A 84 -39.02 -3.33 -19.12
N GLU A 85 -39.48 -2.89 -20.30
CA GLU A 85 -40.64 -3.52 -20.96
C GLU A 85 -40.36 -4.97 -21.41
N ARG A 86 -39.12 -5.29 -21.75
CA ARG A 86 -38.67 -6.62 -22.17
C ARG A 86 -37.30 -6.90 -21.57
N ALA A 87 -37.01 -8.16 -21.30
CA ALA A 87 -35.70 -8.54 -20.80
C ALA A 87 -34.60 -8.18 -21.82
N PRO A 88 -33.50 -7.55 -21.39
CA PRO A 88 -32.39 -7.23 -22.27
C PRO A 88 -31.60 -8.49 -22.64
N GLU A 89 -31.05 -8.55 -23.85
CA GLU A 89 -30.13 -9.65 -24.23
C GLU A 89 -28.83 -9.61 -23.42
N THR A 90 -28.42 -8.41 -22.99
CA THR A 90 -27.19 -8.17 -22.23
C THR A 90 -27.42 -7.17 -21.11
N LEU A 91 -26.83 -7.46 -19.95
CA LEU A 91 -26.68 -6.53 -18.84
C LEU A 91 -25.23 -6.02 -18.82
N THR A 92 -25.02 -4.76 -18.49
CA THR A 92 -23.70 -4.15 -18.43
C THR A 92 -23.44 -3.59 -17.05
N LEU A 93 -22.31 -3.96 -16.45
CA LEU A 93 -21.81 -3.44 -15.18
C LEU A 93 -20.50 -2.68 -15.44
N THR A 94 -20.50 -1.37 -15.20
CA THR A 94 -19.33 -0.51 -15.42
C THR A 94 -18.70 -0.14 -14.08
N PHE A 95 -17.41 -0.41 -13.96
CA PHE A 95 -16.60 -0.10 -12.78
C PHE A 95 -15.72 1.13 -13.02
N ASN A 96 -15.23 1.74 -11.95
CA ASN A 96 -14.27 2.86 -12.03
C ASN A 96 -12.83 2.42 -12.36
N GLU A 97 -12.54 1.13 -12.39
CA GLU A 97 -11.23 0.55 -12.73
C GLU A 97 -11.38 -0.86 -13.32
N PRO A 98 -10.34 -1.40 -13.98
CA PRO A 98 -10.43 -2.72 -14.59
C PRO A 98 -10.67 -3.85 -13.60
N VAL A 99 -11.56 -4.78 -13.95
CA VAL A 99 -11.90 -5.97 -13.15
C VAL A 99 -11.63 -7.27 -13.92
N ARG A 100 -11.45 -8.36 -13.18
CA ARG A 100 -11.33 -9.73 -13.71
C ARG A 100 -12.44 -10.59 -13.12
N LEU A 101 -13.02 -11.47 -13.94
CA LEU A 101 -14.01 -12.44 -13.47
C LEU A 101 -13.33 -13.48 -12.58
N THR A 102 -13.98 -13.86 -11.49
CA THR A 102 -13.55 -15.00 -10.66
C THR A 102 -14.22 -16.28 -11.14
N SER A 103 -13.87 -17.42 -10.55
CA SER A 103 -14.56 -18.69 -10.77
C SER A 103 -15.99 -18.72 -10.21
N GLN A 104 -16.35 -17.78 -9.33
CA GLN A 104 -17.70 -17.58 -8.81
C GLN A 104 -18.48 -16.62 -9.72
N GLU A 105 -18.66 -16.98 -11.00
CA GLU A 105 -19.22 -16.17 -12.08
C GLU A 105 -20.37 -15.23 -11.66
N ILE A 106 -20.51 -14.09 -12.35
CA ILE A 106 -21.69 -13.23 -12.19
C ILE A 106 -22.94 -14.06 -12.50
N ALA A 107 -23.84 -14.13 -11.54
CA ALA A 107 -25.03 -14.96 -11.58
C ALA A 107 -26.28 -14.08 -11.60
N VAL A 108 -27.28 -14.53 -12.34
CA VAL A 108 -28.59 -13.88 -12.41
C VAL A 108 -29.61 -14.84 -11.84
N TYR A 109 -30.51 -14.33 -11.00
CA TYR A 109 -31.58 -15.08 -10.36
C TYR A 109 -32.92 -14.41 -10.64
N ASP A 110 -33.99 -15.18 -10.71
CA ASP A 110 -35.34 -14.65 -10.72
C ASP A 110 -35.81 -14.25 -9.30
N ALA A 111 -37.06 -13.79 -9.19
CA ALA A 111 -37.63 -13.36 -7.92
C ALA A 111 -37.81 -14.50 -6.90
N GLY A 112 -37.91 -15.75 -7.37
CA GLY A 112 -37.98 -16.95 -6.54
C GLY A 112 -36.61 -17.36 -5.97
N GLY A 113 -35.53 -16.92 -6.62
CA GLY A 113 -34.15 -17.30 -6.32
C GLY A 113 -33.63 -18.42 -7.23
N ASP A 114 -34.37 -18.76 -8.30
CA ASP A 114 -33.93 -19.76 -9.27
C ASP A 114 -32.93 -19.13 -10.26
N PRO A 115 -31.86 -19.87 -10.63
CA PRO A 115 -30.81 -19.33 -11.48
C PRO A 115 -31.28 -19.15 -12.93
N VAL A 116 -30.98 -18.00 -13.50
CA VAL A 116 -31.17 -17.67 -14.91
C VAL A 116 -29.87 -17.92 -15.66
N ALA A 117 -29.96 -18.71 -16.73
CA ALA A 117 -28.82 -19.04 -17.57
C ALA A 117 -28.19 -17.77 -18.17
N SER A 118 -26.92 -17.53 -17.85
CA SER A 118 -26.20 -16.32 -18.27
C SER A 118 -24.72 -16.61 -18.52
N THR A 119 -24.05 -15.73 -19.25
CA THR A 119 -22.60 -15.78 -19.46
C THR A 119 -21.98 -14.40 -19.20
N ALA A 120 -20.89 -14.34 -18.46
CA ALA A 120 -20.21 -13.09 -18.16
C ALA A 120 -18.89 -12.95 -18.94
N ARG A 121 -18.56 -11.72 -19.36
CA ARG A 121 -17.26 -11.36 -19.94
C ARG A 121 -16.81 -10.01 -19.38
N ALA A 122 -15.57 -9.94 -18.90
CA ALA A 122 -14.95 -8.68 -18.48
C ALA A 122 -14.04 -8.13 -19.59
N ASN A 123 -14.17 -6.84 -19.89
CA ASN A 123 -13.32 -6.11 -20.81
C ASN A 123 -12.89 -4.77 -20.20
N GLY A 124 -11.73 -4.74 -19.56
CA GLY A 124 -11.26 -3.56 -18.85
C GLY A 124 -12.20 -3.24 -17.69
N VAL A 125 -12.83 -2.06 -17.74
CA VAL A 125 -13.72 -1.54 -16.70
C VAL A 125 -15.16 -2.05 -16.81
N GLU A 126 -15.52 -2.69 -17.92
CA GLU A 126 -16.89 -3.11 -18.20
C GLU A 126 -17.02 -4.63 -18.07
N VAL A 127 -18.11 -5.08 -17.46
CA VAL A 127 -18.52 -6.48 -17.44
C VAL A 127 -19.86 -6.63 -18.12
N THR A 128 -19.90 -7.41 -19.19
CA THR A 128 -21.12 -7.73 -19.94
C THR A 128 -21.62 -9.11 -19.53
N VAL A 129 -22.89 -9.19 -19.14
CA VAL A 129 -23.60 -10.42 -18.80
C VAL A 129 -24.66 -10.70 -19.86
N GLY A 130 -24.44 -11.70 -20.71
CA GLY A 130 -25.43 -12.12 -21.69
C GLY A 130 -26.47 -13.06 -21.07
N LEU A 131 -27.75 -12.71 -21.15
CA LEU A 131 -28.86 -13.54 -20.71
C LEU A 131 -29.22 -14.54 -21.82
N THR A 132 -29.22 -15.83 -21.48
CA THR A 132 -29.59 -16.87 -22.44
C THR A 132 -31.10 -16.92 -22.57
N ASP A 133 -31.60 -16.90 -23.81
CA ASP A 133 -33.04 -16.89 -24.10
C ASP A 133 -33.80 -15.73 -23.42
N ALA A 134 -33.23 -14.52 -23.47
CA ALA A 134 -33.81 -13.33 -22.85
C ALA A 134 -35.28 -13.09 -23.24
N ALA A 135 -35.65 -13.39 -24.49
CA ALA A 135 -37.03 -13.23 -24.97
C ALA A 135 -38.04 -14.19 -24.29
N GLY A 136 -37.56 -15.28 -23.69
CA GLY A 136 -38.36 -16.26 -22.95
C GLY A 136 -38.40 -16.01 -21.43
N LEU A 137 -37.80 -14.93 -20.93
CA LEU A 137 -37.83 -14.57 -19.52
C LEU A 137 -39.21 -14.01 -19.13
N ASP A 138 -39.75 -14.51 -18.02
CA ASP A 138 -41.03 -14.09 -17.46
C ASP A 138 -41.01 -12.64 -16.92
N ASP A 139 -42.19 -12.05 -16.78
CA ASP A 139 -42.34 -10.78 -16.06
C ASP A 139 -42.00 -10.97 -14.57
N GLY A 140 -41.19 -10.07 -14.02
CA GLY A 140 -40.79 -10.14 -12.61
C GLY A 140 -39.46 -9.45 -12.32
N THR A 141 -39.08 -9.47 -11.05
CA THR A 141 -37.79 -8.94 -10.57
C THR A 141 -36.69 -9.99 -10.73
N TYR A 142 -35.54 -9.54 -11.22
CA TYR A 142 -34.32 -10.31 -11.36
C TYR A 142 -33.23 -9.72 -10.47
N VAL A 143 -32.42 -10.59 -9.88
CA VAL A 143 -31.29 -10.24 -9.01
C VAL A 143 -30.01 -10.63 -9.73
N VAL A 144 -29.13 -9.66 -9.95
CA VAL A 144 -27.80 -9.88 -10.52
C VAL A 144 -26.80 -9.81 -9.38
N SER A 145 -26.15 -10.92 -9.08
CA SER A 145 -25.10 -11.03 -8.05
C SER A 145 -23.75 -11.16 -8.72
N TRP A 146 -22.75 -10.38 -8.28
CA TRP A 146 -21.41 -10.43 -8.84
C TRP A 146 -20.35 -10.66 -7.77
N ASN A 147 -19.28 -11.34 -8.18
CA ASN A 147 -18.02 -11.43 -7.49
C ASN A 147 -16.89 -11.22 -8.52
N VAL A 148 -16.21 -10.09 -8.44
CA VAL A 148 -15.15 -9.71 -9.37
C VAL A 148 -13.86 -9.38 -8.62
N LEU A 149 -12.73 -9.62 -9.27
CA LEU A 149 -11.42 -9.30 -8.74
C LEU A 149 -10.99 -7.92 -9.27
N SER A 150 -10.78 -6.96 -8.37
CA SER A 150 -10.22 -5.65 -8.73
C SER A 150 -8.80 -5.78 -9.29
N GLY A 151 -8.34 -4.77 -10.03
CA GLY A 151 -6.96 -4.64 -10.50
C GLY A 151 -5.90 -4.73 -9.39
N ASP A 152 -6.27 -4.47 -8.14
CA ASP A 152 -5.40 -4.58 -6.96
C ASP A 152 -5.31 -6.00 -6.35
N GLY A 153 -6.13 -6.94 -6.83
CA GLY A 153 -6.20 -8.31 -6.32
C GLY A 153 -7.16 -8.55 -5.14
N HIS A 154 -8.01 -7.58 -4.79
CA HIS A 154 -9.08 -7.76 -3.81
C HIS A 154 -10.39 -8.21 -4.47
N PRO A 155 -11.07 -9.22 -3.92
CA PRO A 155 -12.39 -9.60 -4.37
C PRO A 155 -13.41 -8.53 -3.94
N ILE A 156 -14.30 -8.19 -4.85
CA ILE A 156 -15.39 -7.24 -4.66
C ILE A 156 -16.69 -7.93 -5.05
N SER A 157 -17.67 -7.82 -4.17
CA SER A 157 -18.96 -8.48 -4.32
C SER A 157 -20.09 -7.50 -4.15
N GLY A 158 -21.20 -7.77 -4.80
CA GLY A 158 -22.43 -7.03 -4.63
C GLY A 158 -23.59 -7.69 -5.34
N ALA A 159 -24.77 -7.12 -5.17
CA ALA A 159 -25.97 -7.52 -5.87
C ALA A 159 -26.77 -6.28 -6.26
N LEU A 160 -27.46 -6.38 -7.38
CA LEU A 160 -28.34 -5.36 -7.94
C LEU A 160 -29.64 -6.02 -8.40
N THR A 161 -30.69 -5.23 -8.58
CA THR A 161 -31.99 -5.70 -9.05
C THR A 161 -32.48 -4.92 -10.26
N PHE A 162 -33.20 -5.59 -11.16
CA PHE A 162 -34.01 -4.95 -12.21
C PHE A 162 -35.29 -5.76 -12.41
N SER A 163 -36.31 -5.21 -13.06
CA SER A 163 -37.56 -5.94 -13.32
C SER A 163 -37.95 -5.89 -14.79
N VAL A 164 -38.49 -6.99 -15.30
CA VAL A 164 -39.08 -7.11 -16.64
C VAL A 164 -40.59 -7.01 -16.51
N GLY A 165 -41.23 -6.13 -17.28
CA GLY A 165 -42.67 -5.88 -17.26
C GLY A 165 -43.14 -5.17 -15.98
N ALA A 166 -43.12 -5.87 -14.85
CA ALA A 166 -43.50 -5.36 -13.54
C ALA A 166 -42.65 -5.96 -12.40
N PRO A 167 -42.39 -5.20 -11.31
CA PRO A 167 -41.72 -5.73 -10.13
C PRO A 167 -42.49 -6.86 -9.45
N SER A 168 -41.78 -7.86 -8.94
CA SER A 168 -42.36 -8.95 -8.15
C SER A 168 -42.74 -8.47 -6.74
N ALA A 169 -43.82 -9.03 -6.19
CA ALA A 169 -44.30 -8.68 -4.84
C ALA A 169 -43.33 -9.10 -3.71
N SER A 170 -42.51 -10.12 -3.97
CA SER A 170 -41.46 -10.60 -3.08
C SER A 170 -40.26 -11.05 -3.91
N VAL A 171 -39.06 -10.83 -3.39
CA VAL A 171 -37.79 -11.21 -4.02
C VAL A 171 -36.97 -11.98 -3.00
N THR A 172 -36.57 -13.21 -3.35
CA THR A 172 -35.61 -13.99 -2.57
C THR A 172 -34.23 -13.37 -2.73
N ALA A 173 -33.51 -13.19 -1.62
CA ALA A 173 -32.14 -12.68 -1.68
C ALA A 173 -31.24 -13.67 -2.43
N ALA A 174 -30.43 -13.17 -3.36
CA ALA A 174 -29.42 -13.98 -4.02
C ALA A 174 -28.43 -14.56 -2.98
N PRO A 175 -27.90 -15.77 -3.20
CA PRO A 175 -26.82 -16.29 -2.39
C PRO A 175 -25.66 -15.29 -2.33
N GLU A 176 -25.16 -15.01 -1.12
CA GLU A 176 -23.97 -14.16 -0.99
C GLU A 176 -22.75 -14.89 -1.58
N PRO A 177 -21.91 -14.20 -2.36
CA PRO A 177 -20.66 -14.76 -2.85
C PRO A 177 -19.80 -15.26 -1.69
N GLN A 178 -19.13 -16.40 -1.88
CA GLN A 178 -18.32 -16.98 -0.81
C GLN A 178 -17.07 -16.13 -0.63
N SER A 179 -16.81 -15.72 0.61
CA SER A 179 -15.55 -15.09 1.01
C SER A 179 -14.62 -16.09 1.67
N SER A 180 -13.33 -15.99 1.40
CA SER A 180 -12.32 -16.84 2.04
C SER A 180 -12.33 -16.67 3.56
N SER A 181 -12.07 -17.75 4.30
CA SER A 181 -12.00 -17.73 5.75
C SER A 181 -10.96 -16.74 6.33
N SER A 182 -11.13 -16.44 7.61
CA SER A 182 -10.13 -15.68 8.39
C SER A 182 -8.76 -16.37 8.39
N VAL A 183 -8.71 -17.69 8.26
CA VAL A 183 -7.47 -18.46 8.18
C VAL A 183 -6.71 -18.12 6.89
N VAL A 184 -7.38 -18.10 5.74
CA VAL A 184 -6.78 -17.68 4.46
C VAL A 184 -6.24 -16.25 4.57
N THR A 185 -7.01 -15.35 5.16
CA THR A 185 -6.61 -13.95 5.36
C THR A 185 -5.35 -13.83 6.23
N VAL A 186 -5.29 -14.56 7.35
CA VAL A 186 -4.12 -14.58 8.24
C VAL A 186 -2.90 -15.19 7.54
N VAL A 187 -3.07 -16.28 6.80
CA VAL A 187 -1.99 -16.90 6.03
C VAL A 187 -1.43 -15.93 4.99
N ARG A 188 -2.30 -15.25 4.24
CA ARG A 188 -1.92 -14.19 3.30
C ARG A 188 -1.10 -13.10 3.99
N ASP A 189 -1.55 -12.60 5.13
CA ASP A 189 -0.85 -11.54 5.88
C ASP A 189 0.52 -11.99 6.39
N VAL A 190 0.61 -13.21 6.94
CA VAL A 190 1.88 -13.79 7.42
C VAL A 190 2.85 -13.98 6.26
N VAL A 191 2.39 -14.55 5.15
CA VAL A 191 3.22 -14.74 3.95
C VAL A 191 3.69 -13.39 3.40
N THR A 192 2.83 -12.37 3.36
CA THR A 192 3.22 -11.00 2.98
C THR A 192 4.30 -10.43 3.90
N VAL A 193 4.13 -10.51 5.21
CA VAL A 193 5.13 -10.03 6.18
C VAL A 193 6.47 -10.74 5.99
N VAL A 194 6.47 -12.08 5.87
CA VAL A 194 7.69 -12.87 5.67
C VAL A 194 8.39 -12.48 4.37
N THR A 195 7.63 -12.32 3.28
CA THR A 195 8.16 -11.89 1.98
C THR A 195 8.83 -10.52 2.08
N TYR A 196 8.13 -9.50 2.60
CA TYR A 196 8.67 -8.14 2.68
C TYR A 196 9.86 -8.04 3.65
N VAL A 197 9.81 -8.70 4.81
CA VAL A 197 10.93 -8.73 5.76
C VAL A 197 12.17 -9.37 5.14
N GLY A 198 12.00 -10.54 4.51
CA GLY A 198 13.10 -11.21 3.81
C GLY A 198 13.64 -10.37 2.66
N LEU A 199 12.76 -9.81 1.83
CA LEU A 199 13.11 -9.08 0.62
C LEU A 199 13.88 -7.80 0.93
N LEU A 200 13.34 -6.93 1.79
CA LEU A 200 13.98 -5.66 2.13
C LEU A 200 15.29 -5.87 2.88
N LEU A 201 15.37 -6.89 3.74
CA LEU A 201 16.62 -7.22 4.43
C LEU A 201 17.68 -7.77 3.46
N ALA A 202 17.31 -8.70 2.57
CA ALA A 202 18.24 -9.27 1.59
C ALA A 202 18.76 -8.22 0.61
N ALA A 203 17.85 -7.44 0.00
CA ALA A 203 18.18 -6.37 -0.93
C ALA A 203 18.99 -5.27 -0.23
N GLY A 204 18.60 -4.89 0.99
CA GLY A 204 19.32 -3.92 1.81
C GLY A 204 20.74 -4.35 2.15
N LEU A 205 20.96 -5.61 2.54
CA LEU A 205 22.30 -6.15 2.82
C LEU A 205 23.15 -6.25 1.55
N ALA A 206 22.55 -6.58 0.40
CA ALA A 206 23.24 -6.55 -0.90
C ALA A 206 23.73 -5.13 -1.23
N LEU A 207 22.88 -4.13 -1.04
CA LEU A 207 23.22 -2.71 -1.24
C LEU A 207 24.26 -2.22 -0.22
N PHE A 208 24.19 -2.67 1.03
CA PHE A 208 25.21 -2.37 2.04
C PHE A 208 26.59 -2.90 1.63
N LEU A 209 26.67 -4.15 1.15
CA LEU A 209 27.91 -4.75 0.65
C LEU A 209 28.44 -4.03 -0.60
N ALA A 210 27.55 -3.55 -1.47
CA ALA A 210 27.92 -2.90 -2.73
C ALA A 210 28.37 -1.43 -2.57
N LEU A 211 27.68 -0.68 -1.70
CA LEU A 211 27.73 0.78 -1.62
C LEU A 211 28.44 1.29 -0.35
N VAL A 212 28.29 0.60 0.78
CA VAL A 212 28.71 1.10 2.09
C VAL A 212 30.02 0.46 2.53
N LEU A 213 30.05 -0.88 2.60
CA LEU A 213 31.17 -1.61 3.18
C LEU A 213 32.43 -1.49 2.31
N PRO A 214 33.57 -1.01 2.85
CA PRO A 214 34.78 -0.81 2.06
C PRO A 214 35.32 -2.12 1.48
N ARG A 215 35.47 -2.20 0.15
CA ARG A 215 36.08 -3.37 -0.55
C ARG A 215 37.48 -3.71 -0.07
N ALA A 216 38.27 -2.71 0.30
CA ALA A 216 39.64 -2.89 0.79
C ALA A 216 39.70 -3.56 2.18
N TRP A 217 38.58 -3.61 2.92
CA TRP A 217 38.52 -4.28 4.20
C TRP A 217 38.19 -5.77 3.99
N ALA A 218 39.14 -6.64 4.33
CA ALA A 218 39.01 -8.09 4.20
C ALA A 218 37.85 -8.63 5.08
N GLY A 219 37.88 -8.35 6.38
CA GLY A 219 36.74 -8.56 7.30
C GLY A 219 36.01 -9.90 7.14
N VAL A 220 36.75 -11.00 6.95
CA VAL A 220 36.22 -12.28 6.43
C VAL A 220 35.02 -12.78 7.24
N GLU A 221 35.13 -12.82 8.57
CA GLU A 221 34.04 -13.30 9.45
C GLU A 221 32.77 -12.45 9.33
N THR A 222 32.90 -11.12 9.32
CA THR A 222 31.77 -10.21 9.17
C THR A 222 31.13 -10.32 7.79
N ARG A 223 31.94 -10.43 6.73
CA ARG A 223 31.42 -10.62 5.37
C ARG A 223 30.69 -11.95 5.24
N LEU A 224 31.23 -13.02 5.82
CA LEU A 224 30.55 -14.32 5.89
C LEU A 224 29.22 -14.22 6.63
N LEU A 225 29.19 -13.55 7.78
CA LEU A 225 27.95 -13.32 8.55
C LEU A 225 26.91 -12.55 7.73
N LEU A 226 27.30 -11.44 7.10
CA LEU A 226 26.42 -10.62 6.26
C LEU A 226 25.87 -11.42 5.07
N ARG A 227 26.70 -12.24 4.42
CA ARG A 227 26.28 -13.10 3.31
C ARG A 227 25.34 -14.21 3.74
N ARG A 228 25.60 -14.84 4.89
CA ARG A 228 24.72 -15.86 5.46
C ARG A 228 23.34 -15.25 5.75
N LEU A 229 23.31 -14.10 6.41
CA LEU A 229 22.06 -13.40 6.70
C LEU A 229 21.34 -12.97 5.41
N LEU A 230 22.06 -12.44 4.42
CA LEU A 230 21.52 -12.12 3.10
C LEU A 230 20.89 -13.36 2.45
N ARG A 231 21.56 -14.50 2.45
CA ARG A 231 21.04 -15.75 1.88
C ARG A 231 19.82 -16.28 2.64
N TYR A 232 19.81 -16.23 3.97
CA TYR A 232 18.64 -16.63 4.76
C TYR A 232 17.45 -15.71 4.51
N ALA A 233 17.67 -14.40 4.48
CA ALA A 233 16.64 -13.41 4.15
C ALA A 233 16.12 -13.59 2.72
N ALA A 234 17.00 -13.84 1.75
CA ALA A 234 16.64 -14.13 0.37
C ALA A 234 15.85 -15.45 0.25
N GLY A 235 16.23 -16.48 0.99
CA GLY A 235 15.50 -17.76 1.04
C GLY A 235 14.10 -17.60 1.65
N ALA A 236 13.96 -16.81 2.73
CA ALA A 236 12.66 -16.49 3.31
C ALA A 236 11.78 -15.70 2.33
N ALA A 237 12.35 -14.71 1.63
CA ALA A 237 11.65 -13.94 0.60
C ALA A 237 11.24 -14.81 -0.59
N ALA A 238 12.11 -15.71 -1.05
CA ALA A 238 11.84 -16.62 -2.14
C ALA A 238 10.74 -17.63 -1.79
N ALA A 239 10.77 -18.19 -0.57
CA ALA A 239 9.70 -19.07 -0.10
C ALA A 239 8.38 -18.31 0.03
N GLY A 240 8.41 -17.11 0.61
CA GLY A 240 7.24 -16.25 0.77
C GLY A 240 6.61 -15.87 -0.57
N ILE A 241 7.38 -15.39 -1.54
CA ILE A 241 6.84 -14.95 -2.84
C ILE A 241 6.28 -16.13 -3.65
N VAL A 242 6.87 -17.32 -3.54
CA VAL A 242 6.33 -18.54 -4.15
C VAL A 242 5.01 -18.95 -3.51
N LEU A 243 4.87 -18.80 -2.19
CA LEU A 243 3.61 -19.05 -1.48
C LEU A 243 2.55 -17.97 -1.72
N GLN A 244 2.94 -16.72 -2.01
CA GLN A 244 1.98 -15.64 -2.28
C GLN A 244 1.12 -15.95 -3.52
N VAL A 245 1.69 -16.55 -4.56
CA VAL A 245 0.95 -16.83 -5.81
C VAL A 245 -0.30 -17.71 -5.57
N PRO A 246 -0.19 -18.93 -5.00
CA PRO A 246 -1.37 -19.76 -4.75
C PRO A 246 -2.29 -19.17 -3.68
N VAL A 247 -1.74 -18.48 -2.66
CA VAL A 247 -2.56 -17.84 -1.62
C VAL A 247 -3.38 -16.69 -2.19
N ALA A 248 -2.82 -15.88 -3.09
CA ALA A 248 -3.53 -14.83 -3.80
C ALA A 248 -4.60 -15.41 -4.72
N ALA A 249 -4.32 -16.53 -5.39
CA ALA A 249 -5.28 -17.21 -6.25
C ALA A 249 -6.55 -17.66 -5.48
N VAL A 250 -6.35 -18.29 -4.33
CA VAL A 250 -7.43 -18.76 -3.44
C VAL A 250 -8.18 -17.58 -2.83
N TYR A 251 -7.46 -16.60 -2.28
CA TYR A 251 -8.05 -15.42 -1.66
C TYR A 251 -8.91 -14.61 -2.65
N GLY A 252 -8.39 -14.33 -3.85
CA GLY A 252 -9.07 -13.55 -4.87
C GLY A 252 -10.33 -14.21 -5.43
N GLN A 253 -10.47 -15.53 -5.24
CA GLN A 253 -11.65 -16.30 -5.66
C GLN A 253 -12.57 -16.67 -4.49
N GLY A 254 -12.27 -16.21 -3.27
CA GLY A 254 -13.05 -16.55 -2.08
C GLY A 254 -13.02 -18.03 -1.69
N LEU A 255 -11.99 -18.76 -2.14
CA LEU A 255 -11.82 -20.20 -1.88
C LEU A 255 -11.07 -20.45 -0.57
N GLU A 256 -10.95 -21.74 -0.18
CA GLU A 256 -10.16 -22.16 0.97
C GLU A 256 -8.79 -22.73 0.59
N LEU A 257 -7.88 -22.86 1.57
CA LEU A 257 -6.53 -23.39 1.32
C LEU A 257 -6.52 -24.83 0.77
N THR A 258 -7.60 -25.58 0.99
CA THR A 258 -7.79 -26.93 0.43
C THR A 258 -7.98 -26.91 -1.09
N ASP A 259 -8.39 -25.77 -1.64
CA ASP A 259 -8.76 -25.59 -3.05
C ASP A 259 -7.60 -25.02 -3.89
N ILE A 260 -6.38 -24.97 -3.35
CA ILE A 260 -5.20 -24.43 -4.07
C ILE A 260 -5.00 -25.09 -5.44
N ALA A 261 -5.30 -26.38 -5.57
CA ALA A 261 -5.16 -27.11 -6.82
C ALA A 261 -6.20 -26.70 -7.88
N SER A 262 -7.41 -26.31 -7.48
CA SER A 262 -8.47 -25.84 -8.37
C SER A 262 -8.38 -24.34 -8.65
N ALA A 263 -7.72 -23.57 -7.78
CA ALA A 263 -7.55 -22.12 -7.93
C ALA A 263 -6.49 -21.70 -8.97
N SER A 264 -5.88 -22.63 -9.71
CA SER A 264 -4.68 -22.40 -10.52
C SER A 264 -4.93 -21.80 -11.91
N ASP A 265 -5.78 -20.77 -12.02
CA ASP A 265 -5.95 -20.03 -13.27
C ASP A 265 -4.83 -18.98 -13.44
N PRO A 266 -3.90 -19.13 -14.40
CA PRO A 266 -2.83 -18.17 -14.62
C PRO A 266 -3.33 -16.78 -15.03
N GLY A 267 -4.53 -16.65 -15.60
CA GLY A 267 -5.14 -15.37 -15.96
C GLY A 267 -5.45 -14.49 -14.76
N LEU A 268 -5.75 -15.12 -13.61
CA LEU A 268 -6.04 -14.42 -12.36
C LEU A 268 -4.78 -14.00 -11.62
N VAL A 269 -3.70 -14.78 -11.72
CA VAL A 269 -2.44 -14.55 -10.99
C VAL A 269 -1.24 -14.12 -11.85
N GLY A 270 -1.48 -13.64 -13.07
CA GLY A 270 -0.40 -13.28 -14.00
C GLY A 270 0.57 -12.22 -13.47
N ASN A 271 0.07 -11.25 -12.69
CA ASN A 271 0.89 -10.19 -12.10
C ASN A 271 1.75 -10.71 -10.94
N GLU A 272 1.18 -11.61 -10.15
CA GLU A 272 1.78 -12.29 -9.03
C GLU A 272 2.90 -13.19 -9.52
N LEU A 273 2.69 -13.90 -10.64
CA LEU A 273 3.72 -14.70 -11.31
C LEU A 273 4.88 -13.83 -11.83
N LEU A 274 4.58 -12.69 -12.47
CA LEU A 274 5.61 -11.76 -12.95
C LEU A 274 6.40 -11.15 -11.79
N SER A 275 5.72 -10.73 -10.72
CA SER A 275 6.35 -10.24 -9.50
C SER A 275 7.26 -11.29 -8.88
N ALA A 276 6.79 -12.54 -8.76
CA ALA A 276 7.58 -13.66 -8.28
C ALA A 276 8.82 -13.90 -9.13
N ALA A 277 8.70 -13.87 -10.46
CA ALA A 277 9.84 -14.03 -11.36
C ALA A 277 10.90 -12.92 -11.14
N LEU A 278 10.48 -11.65 -11.06
CA LEU A 278 11.41 -10.53 -10.83
C LEU A 278 12.11 -10.63 -9.47
N VAL A 279 11.36 -10.97 -8.41
CA VAL A 279 11.91 -11.19 -7.06
C VAL A 279 12.93 -12.32 -7.06
N LEU A 280 12.57 -13.48 -7.60
CA LEU A 280 13.44 -14.66 -7.61
C LEU A 280 14.71 -14.44 -8.44
N VAL A 281 14.58 -13.86 -9.64
CA VAL A 281 15.74 -13.55 -10.50
C VAL A 281 16.63 -12.50 -9.85
N GLY A 282 16.05 -11.41 -9.31
CA GLY A 282 16.80 -10.36 -8.64
C GLY A 282 17.56 -10.86 -7.41
N LEU A 283 16.92 -11.69 -6.57
CA LEU A 283 17.55 -12.32 -5.41
C LEU A 283 18.62 -13.34 -5.80
N ALA A 284 18.40 -14.12 -6.86
CA ALA A 284 19.41 -15.03 -7.40
C ALA A 284 20.66 -14.27 -7.87
N VAL A 285 20.48 -13.20 -8.65
CA VAL A 285 21.59 -12.33 -9.10
C VAL A 285 22.34 -11.74 -7.90
N ALA A 286 21.62 -11.20 -6.91
CA ALA A 286 22.23 -10.60 -5.73
C ALA A 286 23.01 -11.63 -4.88
N THR A 287 22.43 -12.80 -4.63
CA THR A 287 23.06 -13.87 -3.82
C THR A 287 24.27 -14.49 -4.52
N LEU A 288 24.21 -14.69 -5.84
CA LEU A 288 25.33 -15.17 -6.65
C LEU A 288 26.45 -14.13 -6.71
N ALA A 289 26.14 -12.85 -6.94
CA ALA A 289 27.13 -11.78 -6.94
C ALA A 289 27.79 -11.60 -5.55
N ALA A 290 27.04 -11.85 -4.46
CA ALA A 290 27.55 -11.84 -3.09
C ALA A 290 28.54 -12.98 -2.78
N SER A 291 28.69 -13.99 -3.65
CA SER A 291 29.62 -15.09 -3.43
C SER A 291 31.09 -14.68 -3.60
N ALA A 292 31.38 -13.70 -4.46
CA ALA A 292 32.73 -13.16 -4.65
C ALA A 292 33.19 -12.37 -3.42
N ASP A 293 34.40 -12.65 -2.88
CA ASP A 293 34.92 -11.98 -1.67
C ASP A 293 36.32 -11.36 -1.84
N PRO A 294 36.48 -10.02 -1.67
CA PRO A 294 35.42 -9.01 -1.69
C PRO A 294 34.80 -8.87 -3.10
N PRO A 295 33.56 -8.39 -3.23
CA PRO A 295 32.97 -8.14 -4.54
C PRO A 295 33.71 -6.99 -5.24
N ASP A 296 34.16 -7.23 -6.45
CA ASP A 296 34.73 -6.26 -7.37
C ASP A 296 33.67 -5.23 -7.82
N ARG A 297 34.02 -4.39 -8.80
CA ARG A 297 33.10 -3.36 -9.31
C ARG A 297 31.94 -3.95 -10.09
N HIS A 298 32.17 -5.02 -10.84
CA HIS A 298 31.14 -5.70 -11.62
C HIS A 298 30.16 -6.42 -10.69
N GLN A 299 30.65 -7.21 -9.74
CA GLN A 299 29.81 -7.86 -8.72
C GLN A 299 29.07 -6.82 -7.85
N GLY A 300 29.69 -5.68 -7.56
CA GLY A 300 29.01 -4.56 -6.91
C GLY A 300 27.82 -4.01 -7.71
N ARG A 301 27.94 -3.92 -9.04
CA ARG A 301 26.83 -3.51 -9.92
C ARG A 301 25.75 -4.59 -9.99
N LEU A 302 26.13 -5.87 -10.06
CA LEU A 302 25.17 -6.97 -10.03
C LEU A 302 24.40 -7.05 -8.70
N LEU A 303 25.05 -6.81 -7.57
CA LEU A 303 24.38 -6.71 -6.27
C LEU A 303 23.31 -5.61 -6.27
N ALA A 304 23.66 -4.42 -6.74
CA ALA A 304 22.73 -3.29 -6.80
C ALA A 304 21.60 -3.52 -7.83
N GLY A 305 21.93 -4.04 -9.02
CA GLY A 305 20.96 -4.35 -10.07
C GLY A 305 20.00 -5.47 -9.68
N GLY A 306 20.50 -6.54 -9.06
CA GLY A 306 19.67 -7.64 -8.55
C GLY A 306 18.75 -7.19 -7.41
N ALA A 307 19.25 -6.35 -6.48
CA ALA A 307 18.43 -5.75 -5.44
C ALA A 307 17.32 -4.86 -6.02
N ALA A 308 17.64 -4.01 -7.01
CA ALA A 308 16.66 -3.15 -7.66
C ALA A 308 15.60 -3.94 -8.45
N LEU A 309 16.03 -4.98 -9.18
CA LEU A 309 15.13 -5.87 -9.91
C LEU A 309 14.15 -6.58 -8.95
N ALA A 310 14.67 -7.10 -7.83
CA ALA A 310 13.83 -7.79 -6.85
C ALA A 310 12.83 -6.84 -6.18
N LEU A 311 13.24 -5.62 -5.85
CA LEU A 311 12.37 -4.61 -5.23
C LEU A 311 11.37 -3.99 -6.21
N ALA A 312 11.57 -4.15 -7.53
CA ALA A 312 10.58 -3.75 -8.53
C ALA A 312 9.38 -4.70 -8.57
N GLY A 313 9.57 -5.99 -8.23
CA GLY A 313 8.51 -7.01 -8.28
C GLY A 313 7.23 -6.61 -7.54
N PRO A 314 7.28 -6.26 -6.24
CA PRO A 314 6.09 -5.91 -5.48
C PRO A 314 5.25 -4.76 -6.05
N SER A 315 5.86 -3.80 -6.76
CA SER A 315 5.13 -2.70 -7.41
C SER A 315 4.23 -3.14 -8.57
N LEU A 316 4.37 -4.39 -9.01
CA LEU A 316 3.51 -5.01 -10.02
C LEU A 316 2.28 -5.68 -9.41
N VAL A 317 2.12 -5.67 -8.08
CA VAL A 317 0.99 -6.27 -7.38
C VAL A 317 0.41 -5.24 -6.41
N GLY A 318 -0.90 -5.27 -6.17
CA GLY A 318 -1.56 -4.37 -5.22
C GLY A 318 -1.93 -2.99 -5.76
N HIS A 319 -2.33 -2.10 -4.85
CA HIS A 319 -3.05 -0.86 -5.16
C HIS A 319 -2.28 0.17 -5.98
N THR A 320 -0.94 0.19 -5.93
CA THR A 320 -0.11 1.24 -6.55
C THR A 320 -0.39 1.43 -8.06
N ARG A 321 -0.79 0.36 -8.75
CA ARG A 321 -1.09 0.36 -10.18
C ARG A 321 -2.53 0.72 -10.54
N ALA A 322 -3.45 0.66 -9.58
CA ALA A 322 -4.84 0.99 -9.77
C ALA A 322 -5.04 2.52 -9.96
N PHE A 323 -4.12 3.33 -9.45
CA PHE A 323 -4.20 4.78 -9.56
C PHE A 323 -3.45 5.36 -10.76
N ALA A 324 -4.03 6.36 -11.40
CA ALA A 324 -3.37 7.17 -12.42
C ALA A 324 -2.56 8.34 -11.80
N PRO A 325 -1.44 8.75 -12.42
CA PRO A 325 -0.73 8.10 -13.52
C PRO A 325 0.13 6.92 -13.05
N SER A 326 -0.23 5.71 -13.48
CA SER A 326 0.35 4.43 -13.01
C SER A 326 1.89 4.36 -13.08
N PRO A 327 2.57 4.81 -14.16
CA PRO A 327 4.03 4.76 -14.22
C PRO A 327 4.73 5.57 -13.12
N LEU A 328 4.15 6.71 -12.72
CA LEU A 328 4.72 7.57 -11.70
C LEU A 328 4.55 6.97 -10.30
N LEU A 329 3.39 6.37 -10.01
CA LEU A 329 3.16 5.68 -8.75
C LEU A 329 4.05 4.44 -8.61
N VAL A 330 4.15 3.63 -9.66
CA VAL A 330 5.06 2.48 -9.70
C VAL A 330 6.51 2.94 -9.46
N ALA A 331 6.96 4.00 -10.14
CA ALA A 331 8.31 4.54 -9.93
C ALA A 331 8.52 5.06 -8.49
N ALA A 332 7.53 5.74 -7.91
CA ALA A 332 7.58 6.24 -6.54
C ALA A 332 7.64 5.08 -5.52
N ASP A 333 6.88 4.02 -5.74
CA ASP A 333 6.85 2.82 -4.90
C ASP A 333 8.17 2.05 -4.96
N VAL A 334 8.70 1.79 -6.17
CA VAL A 334 10.03 1.19 -6.34
C VAL A 334 11.11 2.03 -5.65
N LEU A 335 11.07 3.37 -5.79
CA LEU A 335 12.01 4.26 -5.11
C LEU A 335 11.82 4.25 -3.59
N HIS A 336 10.58 4.15 -3.10
CA HIS A 336 10.27 4.03 -1.67
C HIS A 336 10.84 2.74 -1.09
N LEU A 337 10.61 1.60 -1.75
CA LEU A 337 11.13 0.29 -1.36
C LEU A 337 12.66 0.24 -1.43
N LEU A 338 13.28 0.79 -2.47
CA LEU A 338 14.74 0.92 -2.58
C LEU A 338 15.32 1.74 -1.42
N ALA A 339 14.71 2.88 -1.12
CA ALA A 339 15.19 3.74 -0.05
C ALA A 339 15.02 3.08 1.32
N GLY A 340 13.87 2.45 1.58
CA GLY A 340 13.59 1.69 2.80
C GLY A 340 14.52 0.48 2.98
N ALA A 341 14.74 -0.32 1.93
CA ALA A 341 15.64 -1.47 1.96
C ALA A 341 17.09 -1.03 2.24
N THR A 342 17.56 0.02 1.56
CA THR A 342 18.92 0.57 1.79
C THR A 342 19.08 1.07 3.21
N TRP A 343 18.05 1.70 3.78
CA TRP A 343 18.05 2.18 5.15
C TRP A 343 18.11 1.02 6.16
N LEU A 344 17.20 0.05 6.05
CA LEU A 344 17.14 -1.13 6.93
C LEU A 344 18.42 -1.95 6.86
N GLY A 345 18.82 -2.36 5.64
CA GLY A 345 20.01 -3.18 5.44
C GLY A 345 21.30 -2.45 5.82
N GLY A 346 21.33 -1.12 5.68
CA GLY A 346 22.45 -0.32 6.13
C GLY A 346 22.58 -0.25 7.66
N LEU A 347 21.47 -0.10 8.39
CA LEU A 347 21.49 -0.15 9.86
C LEU A 347 21.86 -1.55 10.36
N VAL A 348 21.23 -2.60 9.85
CA VAL A 348 21.57 -4.00 10.22
C VAL A 348 23.03 -4.30 9.87
N GLY A 349 23.47 -3.91 8.67
CA GLY A 349 24.85 -4.06 8.23
C GLY A 349 25.85 -3.34 9.13
N LEU A 350 25.53 -2.13 9.59
CA LEU A 350 26.32 -1.41 10.58
C LEU A 350 26.32 -2.12 11.94
N VAL A 351 25.18 -2.56 12.48
CA VAL A 351 25.14 -3.29 13.77
C VAL A 351 26.08 -4.51 13.74
N LEU A 352 26.09 -5.26 12.63
CA LEU A 352 26.91 -6.46 12.48
C LEU A 352 28.39 -6.13 12.21
N SER A 353 28.69 -4.98 11.62
CA SER A 353 30.06 -4.61 11.24
C SER A 353 30.78 -3.76 12.28
N LEU A 354 30.07 -2.92 13.05
CA LEU A 354 30.68 -1.93 13.94
C LEU A 354 31.57 -2.56 15.01
N ARG A 355 31.18 -3.72 15.57
CA ARG A 355 32.02 -4.45 16.53
C ARG A 355 33.33 -4.94 15.90
N ALA A 356 33.27 -5.47 14.68
CA ALA A 356 34.47 -5.96 13.97
C ALA A 356 35.35 -4.81 13.45
N LEU A 357 34.78 -3.62 13.31
CA LEU A 357 35.49 -2.39 12.96
C LEU A 357 36.07 -1.65 14.18
N ALA A 358 35.79 -2.13 15.41
CA ALA A 358 36.38 -1.58 16.63
C ALA A 358 37.92 -1.71 16.57
N GLY A 359 38.63 -0.61 16.87
CA GLY A 359 40.09 -0.53 16.72
C GLY A 359 40.59 -0.29 15.28
N ARG A 360 39.70 -0.18 14.29
CA ARG A 360 40.03 0.14 12.87
C ARG A 360 39.47 1.52 12.51
N GLU A 361 39.93 2.56 13.21
CA GLU A 361 39.33 3.91 13.20
C GLU A 361 39.05 4.46 11.79
N VAL A 362 40.00 4.33 10.84
CA VAL A 362 39.84 4.81 9.46
C VAL A 362 38.74 4.06 8.69
N VAL A 363 38.67 2.74 8.84
CA VAL A 363 37.67 1.92 8.14
C VAL A 363 36.29 2.12 8.78
N ALA A 364 36.23 2.20 10.11
CA ALA A 364 35.01 2.52 10.85
C ALA A 364 34.45 3.89 10.45
N ALA A 365 35.29 4.94 10.49
CA ALA A 365 34.89 6.30 10.15
C ALA A 365 34.44 6.42 8.68
N SER A 366 35.16 5.79 7.74
CA SER A 366 34.76 5.82 6.32
C SER A 366 33.46 5.07 6.04
N THR A 367 33.22 3.93 6.71
CA THR A 367 31.97 3.18 6.59
C THR A 367 30.79 3.98 7.15
N LEU A 368 30.96 4.56 8.33
CA LEU A 368 29.94 5.35 9.00
C LEU A 368 29.63 6.65 8.25
N ALA A 369 30.64 7.34 7.74
CA ALA A 369 30.47 8.57 6.96
C ALA A 369 29.74 8.30 5.63
N ARG A 370 30.05 7.18 4.94
CA ARG A 370 29.34 6.77 3.72
C ARG A 370 27.86 6.52 3.99
N PHE A 371 27.56 5.70 5.01
CA PHE A 371 26.17 5.42 5.35
C PHE A 371 25.44 6.69 5.81
N SER A 372 26.05 7.51 6.66
CA SER A 372 25.44 8.76 7.13
C SER A 372 25.14 9.74 5.98
N SER A 373 26.03 9.81 4.97
CA SER A 373 25.81 10.62 3.77
C SER A 373 24.63 10.09 2.94
N LEU A 374 24.54 8.76 2.75
CA LEU A 374 23.42 8.12 2.07
C LEU A 374 22.11 8.31 2.85
N ALA A 375 22.12 8.11 4.16
CA ALA A 375 20.95 8.16 5.04
C ALA A 375 20.20 9.48 4.95
N GLY A 376 20.90 10.61 4.79
CA GLY A 376 20.24 11.90 4.56
C GLY A 376 19.40 11.94 3.28
N GLY A 377 19.93 11.41 2.17
CA GLY A 377 19.19 11.29 0.91
C GLY A 377 18.09 10.24 0.96
N LEU A 378 18.33 9.11 1.63
CA LEU A 378 17.34 8.05 1.81
C LEU A 378 16.11 8.54 2.60
N LEU A 379 16.31 9.31 3.68
CA LEU A 379 15.21 9.89 4.45
C LEU A 379 14.37 10.85 3.60
N LEU A 380 15.01 11.70 2.79
CA LEU A 380 14.29 12.57 1.87
C LEU A 380 13.52 11.78 0.81
N ALA A 381 14.12 10.72 0.25
CA ALA A 381 13.46 9.87 -0.73
C ALA A 381 12.24 9.16 -0.12
N VAL A 382 12.38 8.49 1.04
CA VAL A 382 11.28 7.84 1.75
C VAL A 382 10.17 8.84 2.10
N ALA A 383 10.53 10.03 2.59
CA ALA A 383 9.55 11.05 2.94
C ALA A 383 8.80 11.58 1.71
N ALA A 384 9.52 11.91 0.63
CA ALA A 384 8.92 12.44 -0.60
C ALA A 384 8.03 11.40 -1.29
N THR A 385 8.54 10.19 -1.53
CA THR A 385 7.76 9.13 -2.17
C THR A 385 6.62 8.64 -1.27
N GLY A 386 6.86 8.51 0.04
CA GLY A 386 5.83 8.10 0.99
C GLY A 386 4.69 9.11 1.10
N THR A 387 5.00 10.41 1.12
CA THR A 387 3.99 11.48 1.12
C THR A 387 3.21 11.48 -0.18
N PHE A 388 3.90 11.38 -1.34
CA PHE A 388 3.25 11.31 -2.64
C PHE A 388 2.30 10.10 -2.74
N LEU A 389 2.77 8.91 -2.36
CA LEU A 389 1.96 7.69 -2.35
C LEU A 389 0.77 7.82 -1.40
N ALA A 390 0.99 8.27 -0.16
CA ALA A 390 -0.08 8.46 0.82
C ALA A 390 -1.15 9.45 0.32
N TRP A 391 -0.73 10.57 -0.27
CA TRP A 391 -1.65 11.56 -0.82
C TRP A 391 -2.47 10.99 -1.99
N ARG A 392 -1.84 10.27 -2.92
CA ARG A 392 -2.53 9.65 -4.06
C ARG A 392 -3.47 8.52 -3.66
N ILE A 393 -3.07 7.70 -2.68
CA ILE A 393 -3.79 6.48 -2.29
C ILE A 393 -4.93 6.78 -1.32
N VAL A 394 -4.71 7.62 -0.30
CA VAL A 394 -5.73 7.95 0.71
C VAL A 394 -6.72 8.99 0.18
N GLY A 395 -6.25 9.98 -0.59
CA GLY A 395 -7.08 10.95 -1.31
C GLY A 395 -7.93 11.92 -0.48
N SER A 396 -8.13 11.68 0.83
CA SER A 396 -9.02 12.45 1.70
C SER A 396 -8.59 12.44 3.17
N TRP A 397 -9.07 13.40 3.95
CA TRP A 397 -8.82 13.45 5.41
C TRP A 397 -9.61 12.39 6.18
N SER A 398 -10.87 12.15 5.82
CA SER A 398 -11.70 11.09 6.42
C SER A 398 -11.08 9.71 6.20
N GLY A 399 -10.59 9.43 4.98
CA GLY A 399 -9.84 8.21 4.68
C GLY A 399 -8.63 7.97 5.59
N LEU A 400 -8.01 9.03 6.12
CA LEU A 400 -6.85 8.92 7.01
C LEU A 400 -7.21 8.65 8.47
N VAL A 401 -8.35 9.16 8.97
CA VAL A 401 -8.68 9.13 10.41
C VAL A 401 -9.86 8.22 10.76
N GLU A 402 -10.68 7.85 9.78
CA GLU A 402 -11.86 7.00 9.99
C GLU A 402 -11.63 5.54 9.59
N THR A 403 -10.58 5.26 8.80
CA THR A 403 -10.32 3.92 8.28
C THR A 403 -9.19 3.22 9.03
N ARG A 404 -9.26 1.89 9.10
CA ARG A 404 -8.18 1.05 9.63
C ARG A 404 -6.87 1.26 8.85
N TYR A 405 -6.95 1.41 7.53
CA TYR A 405 -5.81 1.71 6.68
C TYR A 405 -5.12 3.01 7.10
N GLY A 406 -5.90 4.08 7.30
CA GLY A 406 -5.42 5.38 7.73
C GLY A 406 -4.69 5.33 9.08
N TRP A 407 -5.26 4.63 10.06
CA TRP A 407 -4.61 4.43 11.37
C TRP A 407 -3.30 3.64 11.29
N LEU A 408 -3.24 2.58 10.49
CA LEU A 408 -2.02 1.81 10.26
C LEU A 408 -0.95 2.67 9.55
N LEU A 409 -1.35 3.51 8.60
CA LEU A 409 -0.47 4.45 7.92
C LEU A 409 0.06 5.52 8.89
N LEU A 410 -0.79 6.10 9.74
CA LEU A 410 -0.36 7.06 10.77
C LEU A 410 0.61 6.41 11.76
N GLY A 411 0.35 5.17 12.18
CA GLY A 411 1.27 4.37 12.99
C GLY A 411 2.63 4.17 12.31
N LYS A 412 2.63 3.82 11.01
CA LYS A 412 3.83 3.70 10.18
C LYS A 412 4.62 5.01 10.13
N VAL A 413 3.95 6.13 9.89
CA VAL A 413 4.57 7.47 9.87
C VAL A 413 5.15 7.84 11.23
N ALA A 414 4.41 7.61 12.32
CA ALA A 414 4.85 7.90 13.68
C ALA A 414 6.14 7.12 14.04
N ILE A 415 6.16 5.81 13.77
CA ILE A 415 7.35 4.97 14.00
C ILE A 415 8.52 5.47 13.13
N ALA A 416 8.28 5.77 11.85
CA ALA A 416 9.33 6.29 10.96
C ALA A 416 9.93 7.62 11.45
N LEU A 417 9.08 8.52 11.97
CA LEU A 417 9.52 9.79 12.58
C LEU A 417 10.35 9.57 13.85
N VAL A 418 9.98 8.59 14.70
CA VAL A 418 10.78 8.22 15.88
C VAL A 418 12.15 7.71 15.45
N VAL A 419 12.23 6.79 14.48
CA VAL A 419 13.52 6.28 13.98
C VAL A 419 14.36 7.40 13.36
N ALA A 420 13.75 8.27 12.55
CA ALA A 420 14.44 9.43 11.98
C ALA A 420 14.93 10.41 13.07
N GLY A 421 14.16 10.60 14.13
CA GLY A 421 14.53 11.41 15.29
C GLY A 421 15.75 10.86 16.04
N ILE A 422 15.78 9.55 16.30
CA ILE A 422 16.95 8.87 16.90
C ILE A 422 18.17 9.02 15.95
N GLY A 423 17.97 8.84 14.65
CA GLY A 423 19.02 8.99 13.64
C GLY A 423 19.59 10.42 13.57
N GLY A 424 18.71 11.41 13.67
CA GLY A 424 19.07 12.82 13.76
C GLY A 424 19.84 13.13 15.05
N TRP A 425 19.37 12.64 16.19
CA TRP A 425 20.07 12.76 17.46
C TRP A 425 21.47 12.15 17.40
N ASN A 426 21.58 10.93 16.84
CA ASN A 426 22.85 10.28 16.60
C ASN A 426 23.76 11.14 15.71
N ARG A 427 23.25 11.69 14.62
CA ARG A 427 24.01 12.49 13.66
C ARG A 427 24.53 13.81 14.21
N TRP A 428 23.70 14.55 14.96
CA TRP A 428 24.02 15.92 15.37
C TRP A 428 24.48 16.05 16.83
N ARG A 429 24.19 15.07 17.69
CA ARG A 429 24.62 15.07 19.09
C ARG A 429 25.65 13.98 19.36
N THR A 430 25.30 12.72 19.11
CA THR A 430 26.13 11.57 19.54
C THR A 430 27.44 11.48 18.74
N LEU A 431 27.40 11.55 17.41
CA LEU A 431 28.60 11.43 16.57
C LEU A 431 29.60 12.56 16.77
N PRO A 432 29.21 13.85 16.85
CA PRO A 432 30.14 14.92 17.21
C PRO A 432 30.74 14.74 18.61
N ALA A 433 29.96 14.28 19.59
CA ALA A 433 30.47 14.01 20.94
C ALA A 433 31.48 12.85 20.96
N VAL A 434 31.25 11.78 20.18
CA VAL A 434 32.20 10.67 19.99
C VAL A 434 33.49 11.19 19.35
N ALA A 435 33.39 12.05 18.33
CA ALA A 435 34.54 12.62 17.64
C ALA A 435 35.37 13.56 18.53
N ALA A 436 34.73 14.23 19.49
CA ALA A 436 35.38 15.09 20.47
C ALA A 436 36.02 14.33 21.65
N ALA A 437 35.70 13.05 21.84
CA ALA A 437 36.21 12.25 22.95
C ALA A 437 37.72 11.98 22.82
N ALA A 438 38.50 12.51 23.77
CA ALA A 438 39.96 12.41 23.77
C ALA A 438 40.49 11.11 24.43
N GLY A 439 39.74 10.52 25.38
CA GLY A 439 40.17 9.34 26.16
C GLY A 439 39.64 8.00 25.62
N PHE A 440 40.42 6.93 25.78
CA PHE A 440 40.06 5.57 25.33
C PHE A 440 38.73 5.07 25.93
N GLY A 441 38.53 5.23 27.24
CA GLY A 441 37.30 4.84 27.92
C GLY A 441 36.07 5.68 27.51
N ASP A 442 36.26 6.95 27.17
CA ASP A 442 35.18 7.81 26.70
C ASP A 442 34.77 7.47 25.27
N ARG A 443 35.74 7.13 24.40
CA ARG A 443 35.48 6.61 23.05
C ARG A 443 34.72 5.28 23.08
N GLU A 444 35.08 4.39 24.00
CA GLU A 444 34.42 3.10 24.17
C GLU A 444 32.96 3.25 24.65
N ARG A 445 32.72 4.09 25.66
CA ARG A 445 31.34 4.41 26.11
C ARG A 445 30.53 5.08 25.01
N ALA A 446 31.12 5.99 24.25
CA ALA A 446 30.45 6.69 23.16
C ALA A 446 30.13 5.75 21.97
N ALA A 447 31.04 4.82 21.63
CA ALA A 447 30.81 3.79 20.62
C ALA A 447 29.72 2.78 21.06
N ALA A 448 29.69 2.42 22.36
CA ALA A 448 28.65 1.58 22.92
C ALA A 448 27.27 2.27 22.87
N ALA A 449 27.22 3.58 23.16
CA ALA A 449 25.99 4.38 23.03
C ALA A 449 25.47 4.40 21.59
N VAL A 450 26.34 4.66 20.60
CA VAL A 450 25.97 4.61 19.17
C VAL A 450 25.49 3.21 18.77
N THR A 451 26.17 2.15 19.22
CA THR A 451 25.76 0.77 18.89
C THR A 451 24.39 0.44 19.48
N ARG A 452 24.09 0.89 20.71
CA ARG A 452 22.80 0.69 21.36
C ARG A 452 21.68 1.42 20.61
N THR A 453 21.88 2.67 20.24
CA THR A 453 20.87 3.45 19.52
C THR A 453 20.61 2.90 18.12
N VAL A 454 21.66 2.53 17.37
CA VAL A 454 21.53 1.90 16.05
C VAL A 454 20.80 0.55 16.12
N ARG A 455 20.99 -0.23 17.19
CA ARG A 455 20.21 -1.47 17.42
C ARG A 455 18.73 -1.18 17.65
N VAL A 456 18.40 -0.16 18.44
CA VAL A 456 17.01 0.26 18.66
C VAL A 456 16.38 0.71 17.35
N GLU A 457 17.08 1.52 16.54
CA GLU A 457 16.63 1.92 15.21
C GLU A 457 16.34 0.71 14.31
N ALA A 458 17.25 -0.27 14.27
CA ALA A 458 17.06 -1.48 13.47
C ALA A 458 15.85 -2.31 13.91
N VAL A 459 15.63 -2.47 15.22
CA VAL A 459 14.45 -3.17 15.76
C VAL A 459 13.16 -2.43 15.41
N LEU A 460 13.14 -1.10 15.58
CA LEU A 460 11.99 -0.28 15.22
C LEU A 460 11.66 -0.35 13.72
N LEU A 461 12.66 -0.43 12.83
CA LEU A 461 12.43 -0.65 11.40
C LEU A 461 11.87 -2.04 11.09
N VAL A 462 12.25 -3.08 11.84
CA VAL A 462 11.63 -4.42 11.69
C VAL A 462 10.18 -4.38 12.14
N VAL A 463 9.86 -3.71 13.26
CA VAL A 463 8.47 -3.51 13.72
C VAL A 463 7.67 -2.70 12.69
N LEU A 464 8.25 -1.60 12.16
CA LEU A 464 7.67 -0.80 11.09
C LEU A 464 7.33 -1.65 9.87
N LEU A 465 8.19 -2.60 9.52
CA LEU A 465 7.99 -3.50 8.39
C LEU A 465 6.89 -4.52 8.66
N GLY A 466 6.75 -5.01 9.90
CA GLY A 466 5.61 -5.83 10.31
C GLY A 466 4.28 -5.09 10.16
N VAL A 467 4.21 -3.84 10.65
CA VAL A 467 3.03 -2.96 10.45
C VAL A 467 2.77 -2.73 8.96
N THR A 468 3.83 -2.50 8.18
CA THR A 468 3.72 -2.27 6.73
C THR A 468 3.20 -3.52 6.00
N GLY A 469 3.64 -4.73 6.38
CA GLY A 469 3.17 -5.96 5.75
C GLY A 469 1.67 -6.20 5.96
N VAL A 470 1.13 -5.84 7.13
CA VAL A 470 -0.33 -5.86 7.37
C VAL A 470 -1.02 -4.76 6.57
N LEU A 471 -0.48 -3.53 6.57
CA LEU A 471 -1.04 -2.37 5.86
C LEU A 471 -1.18 -2.64 4.35
N VAL A 472 -0.22 -3.31 3.72
CA VAL A 472 -0.20 -3.60 2.27
C VAL A 472 -1.38 -4.48 1.84
N ASN A 473 -1.91 -5.31 2.74
CA ASN A 473 -3.03 -6.21 2.47
C ASN A 473 -4.39 -5.63 2.92
N GLN A 474 -4.42 -4.38 3.40
CA GLN A 474 -5.66 -3.69 3.76
C GLN A 474 -6.12 -2.81 2.61
N SER A 475 -7.43 -2.80 2.37
CA SER A 475 -8.09 -1.85 1.48
C SER A 475 -7.88 -0.40 1.98
N PRO A 476 -7.33 0.52 1.16
CA PRO A 476 -7.25 1.95 1.48
C PRO A 476 -8.60 2.69 1.56
N ARG A 477 -9.71 2.05 1.19
CA ARG A 477 -11.06 2.62 1.33
C ARG A 477 -11.85 1.90 2.43
N PRO A 478 -12.88 2.54 3.01
CA PRO A 478 -13.89 1.81 3.78
C PRO A 478 -14.44 0.66 2.93
N ALA A 479 -14.88 -0.43 3.57
CA ALA A 479 -15.63 -1.47 2.87
C ALA A 479 -16.75 -0.79 2.06
N PRO A 480 -17.04 -1.25 0.83
CA PRO A 480 -18.23 -0.81 0.12
C PRO A 480 -19.39 -0.90 1.11
N VAL A 481 -20.19 0.16 1.19
CA VAL A 481 -21.48 0.04 1.88
C VAL A 481 -22.23 -0.99 1.06
N THR A 482 -22.19 -2.26 1.47
CA THR A 482 -23.01 -3.30 0.86
C THR A 482 -24.43 -2.81 1.06
N PRO A 483 -25.16 -2.42 -0.01
CA PRO A 483 -26.59 -2.22 0.15
C PRO A 483 -27.10 -3.55 0.68
N THR A 484 -27.58 -3.57 1.92
CA THR A 484 -28.07 -4.78 2.56
C THR A 484 -29.09 -5.41 1.60
N PRO A 485 -28.86 -6.64 1.09
CA PRO A 485 -29.81 -7.29 0.19
C PRO A 485 -31.11 -7.51 0.96
N GLY A 486 -32.09 -6.67 0.65
CA GLY A 486 -33.38 -6.58 1.34
C GLY A 486 -33.57 -5.28 2.13
N ALA A 487 -34.39 -4.40 1.55
CA ALA A 487 -35.10 -3.28 2.19
C ALA A 487 -34.36 -1.93 2.24
N THR A 488 -34.30 -1.18 1.14
CA THR A 488 -33.83 0.22 1.17
C THR A 488 -34.69 1.12 2.05
N GLY A 489 -35.97 0.84 2.31
CA GLY A 489 -36.78 1.76 3.11
C GLY A 489 -36.84 3.17 2.53
N VAL A 490 -36.41 3.30 1.28
CA VAL A 490 -36.53 4.43 0.40
C VAL A 490 -37.72 4.07 -0.46
N GLY A 491 -38.84 4.72 -0.22
CA GLY A 491 -39.94 4.66 -1.16
C GLY A 491 -39.77 5.81 -2.16
N ALA A 492 -40.15 5.58 -3.40
CA ALA A 492 -40.14 6.59 -4.44
C ALA A 492 -41.54 6.70 -5.06
N ALA A 493 -41.94 7.91 -5.40
CA ALA A 493 -43.16 8.17 -6.14
C ALA A 493 -43.02 9.44 -6.99
N THR A 494 -43.89 9.62 -7.99
CA THR A 494 -43.89 10.79 -8.88
C THR A 494 -45.02 11.75 -8.53
N ALA A 495 -44.75 13.05 -8.66
CA ALA A 495 -45.67 14.14 -8.38
C ALA A 495 -45.59 15.16 -9.53
N GLY A 496 -46.41 14.98 -10.57
CA GLY A 496 -46.22 15.71 -11.83
C GLY A 496 -44.92 15.25 -12.53
N ASP A 497 -44.08 16.21 -12.93
CA ASP A 497 -42.77 15.95 -13.57
C ASP A 497 -41.63 15.77 -12.54
N LEU A 498 -41.92 15.82 -11.24
CA LEU A 498 -40.94 15.70 -10.17
C LEU A 498 -40.99 14.32 -9.52
N ARG A 499 -39.82 13.83 -9.09
CA ARG A 499 -39.67 12.57 -8.34
C ARG A 499 -39.48 12.87 -6.86
N VAL A 500 -40.21 12.16 -6.01
CA VAL A 500 -40.13 12.27 -4.55
C VAL A 500 -39.57 10.98 -3.98
N LEU A 501 -38.50 11.08 -3.21
CA LEU A 501 -37.91 9.99 -2.44
C LEU A 501 -38.20 10.23 -0.95
N ALA A 502 -38.67 9.21 -0.24
CA ALA A 502 -38.84 9.28 1.21
C ALA A 502 -38.11 8.12 1.89
N VAL A 503 -37.36 8.44 2.94
CA VAL A 503 -36.57 7.47 3.73
C VAL A 503 -36.93 7.61 5.19
N MET A 504 -37.19 6.49 5.86
CA MET A 504 -37.34 6.46 7.31
C MET A 504 -36.18 5.70 7.93
N ASP A 505 -35.63 6.18 9.05
CA ASP A 505 -34.53 5.56 9.80
C ASP A 505 -34.81 5.68 11.31
N PRO A 506 -34.78 4.60 12.12
CA PRO A 506 -34.34 3.23 11.82
C PRO A 506 -35.43 2.24 11.37
N ARG A 507 -36.63 2.73 10.97
CA ARG A 507 -37.78 1.90 10.52
C ARG A 507 -38.26 0.89 11.55
N ARG A 508 -38.36 1.34 12.79
CA ARG A 508 -38.91 0.55 13.89
C ARG A 508 -40.01 1.32 14.59
N THR A 509 -40.79 0.66 15.44
CA THR A 509 -41.71 1.41 16.31
C THR A 509 -40.95 2.34 17.25
N GLY A 510 -41.57 3.47 17.59
CA GLY A 510 -40.95 4.56 18.33
C GLY A 510 -40.38 5.65 17.42
N SER A 511 -39.33 6.33 17.89
CA SER A 511 -38.76 7.48 17.20
C SER A 511 -38.03 7.09 15.93
N ASN A 512 -38.36 7.77 14.84
CA ASN A 512 -37.72 7.68 13.55
C ASN A 512 -37.44 9.09 13.01
N THR A 513 -36.42 9.22 12.16
CA THR A 513 -36.21 10.37 11.31
C THR A 513 -36.74 10.05 9.91
N LEU A 514 -37.56 10.94 9.37
CA LEU A 514 -38.08 10.92 8.01
C LEU A 514 -37.30 11.92 7.16
N LEU A 515 -36.67 11.45 6.09
CA LEU A 515 -36.05 12.28 5.07
C LEU A 515 -36.91 12.27 3.81
N VAL A 516 -37.15 13.43 3.22
CA VAL A 516 -37.87 13.59 1.96
C VAL A 516 -37.00 14.38 1.00
N GLN A 517 -36.72 13.83 -0.18
CA GLN A 517 -35.98 14.51 -1.23
C GLN A 517 -36.84 14.66 -2.49
N VAL A 518 -36.83 15.85 -3.08
CA VAL A 518 -37.49 16.18 -4.34
C VAL A 518 -36.42 16.28 -5.43
N GLN A 519 -36.64 15.63 -6.56
CA GLN A 519 -35.73 15.59 -7.70
C GLN A 519 -36.47 16.01 -8.98
N ASP A 520 -35.72 16.60 -9.91
CA ASP A 520 -36.20 16.84 -11.27
C ASP A 520 -36.14 15.58 -12.15
N ALA A 521 -36.54 15.71 -13.42
CA ALA A 521 -36.53 14.61 -14.39
C ALA A 521 -35.12 14.07 -14.72
N SER A 522 -34.06 14.83 -14.41
CA SER A 522 -32.66 14.40 -14.56
C SER A 522 -32.10 13.72 -13.31
N GLY A 523 -32.86 13.68 -12.21
CA GLY A 523 -32.46 13.08 -10.95
C GLY A 523 -31.71 14.03 -10.01
N GLU A 524 -31.52 15.29 -10.41
CA GLU A 524 -30.87 16.31 -9.58
C GLU A 524 -31.83 16.86 -8.52
N PRO A 525 -31.35 17.21 -7.31
CA PRO A 525 -32.20 17.78 -6.27
C PRO A 525 -32.85 19.09 -6.71
N TYR A 526 -34.19 19.14 -6.63
CA TYR A 526 -34.99 20.31 -6.97
C TYR A 526 -35.51 20.97 -5.70
N ASP A 527 -35.23 22.26 -5.51
CA ASP A 527 -35.70 23.01 -4.34
C ASP A 527 -37.02 23.75 -4.66
N PRO A 528 -38.19 23.23 -4.25
CA PRO A 528 -39.46 23.88 -4.50
C PRO A 528 -39.57 25.25 -3.80
N PRO A 529 -40.33 26.19 -4.39
CA PRO A 529 -40.48 27.55 -3.85
C PRO A 529 -41.19 27.60 -2.49
N VAL A 530 -41.94 26.55 -2.14
CA VAL A 530 -42.57 26.36 -0.84
C VAL A 530 -42.21 24.97 -0.32
N HIS A 531 -41.98 24.88 1.00
CA HIS A 531 -41.70 23.61 1.65
C HIS A 531 -42.79 22.56 1.38
N PRO A 532 -42.41 21.30 1.18
CA PRO A 532 -43.37 20.22 0.98
C PRO A 532 -44.22 20.01 2.24
N VAL A 533 -45.50 19.71 2.02
CA VAL A 533 -46.42 19.28 3.08
C VAL A 533 -46.36 17.75 3.15
N VAL A 534 -45.94 17.22 4.29
CA VAL A 534 -45.76 15.77 4.48
C VAL A 534 -46.77 15.27 5.49
N GLU A 535 -47.52 14.23 5.14
CA GLU A 535 -48.46 13.54 6.03
C GLU A 535 -48.10 12.06 6.14
N LEU A 536 -48.37 11.46 7.30
CA LEU A 536 -48.02 10.07 7.56
C LEU A 536 -49.23 9.28 8.08
N ARG A 537 -49.60 8.21 7.37
CA ARG A 537 -50.76 7.36 7.71
C ARG A 537 -50.47 5.87 7.51
N THR A 538 -51.29 5.01 8.09
CA THR A 538 -51.28 3.55 7.94
C THR A 538 -52.70 3.02 8.14
N ASP A 539 -52.96 1.73 7.87
CA ASP A 539 -54.31 1.15 7.91
C ASP A 539 -55.05 1.35 9.25
N GLY A 540 -55.93 2.34 9.31
CA GLY A 540 -56.69 2.68 10.51
C GLY A 540 -55.96 3.55 11.54
N LEU A 541 -54.84 4.19 11.17
CA LEU A 541 -54.18 5.19 12.01
C LEU A 541 -53.53 6.30 11.16
N ASP A 542 -53.90 7.55 11.43
CA ASP A 542 -53.36 8.75 10.77
C ASP A 542 -52.61 9.60 11.81
N ILE A 543 -51.32 9.88 11.56
CA ILE A 543 -50.48 10.75 12.40
C ILE A 543 -50.66 12.22 11.98
N GLY A 544 -51.22 12.47 10.80
CA GLY A 544 -51.39 13.80 10.23
C GLY A 544 -50.06 14.39 9.73
N THR A 545 -49.99 15.73 9.72
CA THR A 545 -48.87 16.46 9.13
C THR A 545 -47.59 16.33 9.97
N VAL A 546 -46.50 15.93 9.32
CA VAL A 546 -45.14 15.90 9.86
C VAL A 546 -44.45 17.22 9.52
N THR A 547 -43.93 17.90 10.54
CA THR A 547 -43.13 19.11 10.32
C THR A 547 -41.77 18.72 9.74
N VAL A 548 -41.43 19.27 8.58
CA VAL A 548 -40.15 19.02 7.92
C VAL A 548 -39.36 20.32 7.77
N THR A 549 -38.05 20.25 7.95
CA THR A 549 -37.11 21.37 7.82
C THR A 549 -36.11 21.09 6.71
N PRO A 550 -35.73 22.09 5.89
CA PRO A 550 -34.72 21.92 4.85
C PRO A 550 -33.35 21.65 5.47
N ILE A 551 -32.60 20.70 4.90
CA ILE A 551 -31.22 20.40 5.32
C ILE A 551 -30.21 20.50 4.16
N ALA A 552 -30.69 20.42 2.93
CA ALA A 552 -29.95 20.65 1.69
C ALA A 552 -30.94 21.05 0.58
N ALA A 553 -30.45 21.44 -0.59
CA ALA A 553 -31.30 21.74 -1.75
C ALA A 553 -32.24 20.57 -2.05
N GLY A 554 -33.55 20.82 -2.07
CA GLY A 554 -34.58 19.81 -2.33
C GLY A 554 -34.66 18.68 -1.29
N THR A 555 -33.98 18.77 -0.14
CA THR A 555 -33.96 17.71 0.89
C THR A 555 -34.42 18.24 2.24
N TYR A 556 -35.40 17.54 2.82
CA TYR A 556 -36.09 17.92 4.04
C TYR A 556 -36.03 16.79 5.07
N ARG A 557 -35.97 17.16 6.35
CA ARG A 557 -35.94 16.24 7.49
C ARG A 557 -37.09 16.54 8.45
N GLY A 558 -37.81 15.52 8.89
CA GLY A 558 -38.75 15.59 9.99
C GLY A 558 -38.53 14.44 10.97
N ASP A 559 -38.72 14.67 12.26
CA ASP A 559 -38.71 13.60 13.26
C ASP A 559 -40.14 13.14 13.52
N VAL A 560 -40.35 11.82 13.54
CA VAL A 560 -41.68 11.22 13.65
C VAL A 560 -41.66 10.03 14.62
N VAL A 561 -42.74 9.85 15.35
CA VAL A 561 -42.92 8.70 16.25
C VAL A 561 -43.93 7.76 15.63
N VAL A 562 -43.49 6.55 15.32
CA VAL A 562 -44.32 5.52 14.68
C VAL A 562 -44.79 4.52 15.74
N PRO A 563 -46.09 4.48 16.08
CA PRO A 563 -46.56 3.72 17.22
C PRO A 563 -46.75 2.22 16.94
N ARG A 564 -46.70 1.77 15.69
CA ARG A 564 -46.89 0.37 15.32
C ARG A 564 -46.15 -0.01 14.03
N ALA A 565 -45.77 -1.28 13.95
CA ALA A 565 -45.20 -1.88 12.75
C ALA A 565 -46.27 -1.98 11.64
N GLY A 566 -45.83 -2.10 10.40
CA GLY A 566 -46.68 -2.22 9.22
C GLY A 566 -46.25 -1.30 8.09
N VAL A 567 -47.07 -1.22 7.05
CA VAL A 567 -46.84 -0.31 5.93
C VAL A 567 -47.41 1.06 6.28
N TRP A 568 -46.57 2.08 6.12
CA TRP A 568 -46.89 3.48 6.32
C TRP A 568 -46.86 4.21 4.98
N GLU A 569 -47.90 4.98 4.72
CA GLU A 569 -48.04 5.86 3.56
C GLU A 569 -47.58 7.26 3.95
N VAL A 570 -46.48 7.71 3.36
CA VAL A 570 -45.97 9.08 3.42
C VAL A 570 -46.58 9.85 2.25
N GLN A 571 -47.60 10.66 2.49
CA GLN A 571 -48.16 11.52 1.46
C GLN A 571 -47.37 12.83 1.41
N VAL A 572 -46.90 13.22 0.23
CA VAL A 572 -46.11 14.44 0.02
C VAL A 572 -46.83 15.31 -0.99
N GLY A 573 -47.27 16.49 -0.53
CA GLY A 573 -47.79 17.56 -1.38
C GLY A 573 -46.69 18.57 -1.69
N LEU A 574 -46.52 18.91 -2.96
CA LEU A 574 -45.54 19.88 -3.44
C LEU A 574 -46.25 21.16 -3.90
N PRO A 575 -46.25 22.25 -3.11
CA PRO A 575 -46.89 23.49 -3.53
C PRO A 575 -45.97 24.27 -4.47
N LEU A 576 -46.07 24.00 -5.78
CA LEU A 576 -45.22 24.64 -6.79
C LEU A 576 -45.75 26.02 -7.17
N SER A 577 -47.08 26.19 -7.20
CA SER A 577 -47.72 27.49 -7.40
C SER A 577 -49.14 27.53 -6.83
N ARG A 578 -49.79 28.69 -6.86
CA ARG A 578 -51.21 28.84 -6.48
C ARG A 578 -52.18 27.98 -7.30
N PHE A 579 -51.75 27.42 -8.43
CA PHE A 579 -52.56 26.60 -9.33
C PHE A 579 -52.04 25.16 -9.47
N GLU A 580 -50.85 24.86 -8.92
CA GLU A 580 -50.17 23.59 -9.13
C GLU A 580 -49.65 23.05 -7.79
N ASN A 581 -50.31 22.00 -7.31
CA ASN A 581 -50.01 21.33 -6.05
C ASN A 581 -50.07 19.81 -6.25
N PRO A 582 -49.13 19.20 -7.01
CA PRO A 582 -49.12 17.76 -7.18
C PRO A 582 -48.89 17.07 -5.82
N VAL A 583 -49.60 15.96 -5.63
CA VAL A 583 -49.54 15.15 -4.41
C VAL A 583 -49.19 13.73 -4.81
N THR A 584 -48.28 13.12 -4.05
CA THR A 584 -47.89 11.72 -4.26
C THR A 584 -47.81 10.97 -2.94
N THR A 585 -47.83 9.64 -3.01
CA THR A 585 -47.80 8.79 -1.82
C THR A 585 -46.68 7.78 -1.94
N VAL A 586 -45.83 7.75 -0.93
CA VAL A 586 -44.68 6.87 -0.82
C VAL A 586 -44.93 5.83 0.28
N ARG A 587 -44.78 4.54 -0.01
CA ARG A 587 -45.02 3.46 0.96
C ARG A 587 -43.73 2.97 1.62
N LEU A 588 -43.68 2.98 2.94
CA LEU A 588 -42.54 2.57 3.76
C LEU A 588 -42.94 1.47 4.74
N ALA A 589 -42.18 0.38 4.81
CA ALA A 589 -42.39 -0.67 5.79
C ALA A 589 -41.65 -0.36 7.11
N VAL A 590 -42.37 -0.39 8.23
CA VAL A 590 -41.83 -0.22 9.58
C VAL A 590 -41.91 -1.53 10.34
N ARG A 591 -40.80 -1.94 10.96
CA ARG A 591 -40.67 -3.17 11.75
C ARG A 591 -41.10 -2.91 13.21
N PRO A 592 -41.40 -3.97 13.99
CA PRO A 592 -41.67 -3.86 15.43
C PRO A 592 -40.56 -3.13 16.18
#